data_AF-A0A945AW19-F1
#
_entry.id   AF-A0A945AW19-F1
#
_cell.length_a   1.000
_cell.length_b   1.000
_cell.length_c   1.000
_cell.angle_alpha   90.00
_cell.angle_beta   90.00
_cell.angle_gamma   90.00
#
_symmetry.space_group_name_H-M   'P 1'
#
loop_
_entity.id
_entity.type
_entity.pdbx_description
1 polymer ?
#
loop_
_entity_poly.entity_id
_entity_poly.type
_entity_poly.pdbx_seq_one_letter_code
_entity_poly.pdbx_strand_id
1 'polypeptide(L)'
;MTKKGLTRINGVISSLYSILFFLFLILSNIAAGTEDTTLQPLEFNRDIRPILAEKCFYCHGPDPNKREADLRLDQRQSALDAGAIDPSESLILERIDSSNS
;
A
#
# COMPACT_ATOMS: atom_id res chain seq x y z
N MET A 1 -43.77 30.93 47.70
CA MET A 1 -43.24 30.78 46.33
C MET A 1 -41.91 30.01 46.37
N THR A 2 -41.74 29.04 45.49
CA THR A 2 -41.03 27.76 45.72
C THR A 2 -39.56 27.75 45.25
N LYS A 3 -38.59 27.74 46.20
CA LYS A 3 -37.15 27.52 45.94
C LYS A 3 -36.84 26.13 45.33
N LYS A 4 -37.76 25.16 45.45
CA LYS A 4 -37.64 23.79 44.91
C LYS A 4 -37.67 23.70 43.38
N GLY A 5 -38.23 24.70 42.68
CA GLY A 5 -38.30 24.70 41.22
C GLY A 5 -36.97 25.07 40.56
N LEU A 6 -36.23 25.99 41.17
CA LEU A 6 -34.99 26.53 40.61
C LEU A 6 -33.84 25.50 40.64
N THR A 7 -33.77 24.64 41.66
CA THR A 7 -32.75 23.58 41.76
C THR A 7 -32.97 22.43 40.77
N ARG A 8 -34.23 22.14 40.39
CA ARG A 8 -34.54 21.14 39.36
C ARG A 8 -34.14 21.60 37.96
N ILE A 9 -34.36 22.88 37.64
CA ILE A 9 -33.99 23.46 36.34
C ILE A 9 -32.47 23.53 36.19
N ASN A 10 -31.76 23.96 37.25
CA ASN A 10 -30.29 24.00 37.27
C ASN A 10 -29.63 22.60 37.16
N GLY A 11 -30.29 21.55 37.67
CA GLY A 11 -29.84 20.16 37.53
C GLY A 11 -29.97 19.61 36.10
N VAL A 12 -31.06 19.96 35.40
CA VAL A 12 -31.27 19.58 33.99
C VAL A 12 -30.27 20.32 33.09
N ILE A 13 -30.01 21.60 33.35
CA ILE A 13 -29.04 22.41 32.61
C ILE A 13 -27.61 21.88 32.81
N SER A 14 -27.22 21.50 34.04
CA SER A 14 -25.93 20.87 34.33
C SER A 14 -25.75 19.51 33.63
N SER A 15 -26.81 18.70 33.57
CA SER A 15 -26.82 17.45 32.80
C SER A 15 -26.66 17.69 31.30
N LEU A 16 -27.32 18.71 30.75
CA LEU A 16 -27.20 19.07 29.33
C LEU A 16 -25.77 19.51 28.99
N TYR A 17 -25.16 20.37 29.80
CA TYR A 17 -23.77 20.78 29.60
C TYR A 17 -22.77 19.63 29.72
N SER A 18 -23.02 18.67 30.62
CA SER A 18 -22.18 17.47 30.76
C SER A 18 -22.27 16.59 29.50
N ILE A 19 -23.48 16.37 28.97
CA ILE A 19 -23.71 15.58 27.75
C ILE A 19 -23.06 16.26 26.53
N LEU A 20 -23.22 17.59 26.40
CA LEU A 20 -22.58 18.40 25.35
C LEU A 20 -21.04 18.35 25.43
N PHE A 21 -20.49 18.39 26.65
CA PHE A 21 -19.04 18.28 26.89
C PHE A 21 -18.50 16.88 26.50
N PHE A 22 -19.20 15.81 26.88
CA PHE A 22 -18.81 14.45 26.49
C PHE A 22 -18.95 14.22 24.98
N LEU A 23 -19.99 14.74 24.34
CA LEU A 23 -20.14 14.72 22.87
C LEU A 23 -19.00 15.45 22.18
N PHE A 24 -18.63 16.64 22.66
CA PHE A 24 -17.51 17.40 22.12
C PHE A 24 -16.16 16.66 22.26
N LEU A 25 -15.92 15.99 23.39
CA LEU A 25 -14.73 15.16 23.61
C LEU A 25 -14.68 13.94 22.67
N ILE A 26 -15.82 13.30 22.44
CA ILE A 26 -15.93 12.16 21.52
C ILE A 26 -15.67 12.61 20.07
N LEU A 27 -16.23 13.76 19.65
CA LEU A 27 -16.02 14.30 18.31
C LEU A 27 -14.58 14.78 18.07
N SER A 28 -13.85 15.19 19.11
CA SER A 28 -12.47 15.69 18.98
C SER A 28 -11.42 14.59 18.70
N ASN A 29 -11.78 13.29 18.81
CA ASN A 29 -10.87 12.18 18.57
C ASN A 29 -10.86 11.64 17.12
N ILE A 30 -11.67 12.20 16.21
CA ILE A 30 -11.78 11.74 14.80
C ILE A 30 -10.77 12.47 13.88
N ALA A 31 -9.68 13.02 14.41
CA ALA A 31 -8.71 13.81 13.64
C ALA A 31 -7.33 13.15 13.44
N ALA A 32 -7.09 11.95 13.97
CA ALA A 32 -5.77 11.31 13.94
C ALA A 32 -5.79 9.94 13.25
N GLY A 33 -6.07 9.91 11.94
CA GLY A 33 -6.12 8.65 11.22
C GLY A 33 -6.28 8.77 9.71
N THR A 34 -5.56 9.67 9.05
CA THR A 34 -5.27 9.52 7.62
C THR A 34 -3.76 9.34 7.50
N GLU A 35 -3.30 8.10 7.67
CA GLU A 35 -2.00 7.73 7.11
C GLU A 35 -2.15 7.87 5.60
N ASP A 36 -1.73 9.02 5.08
CA ASP A 36 -1.40 9.13 3.67
C ASP A 36 -0.26 8.14 3.45
N THR A 37 -0.63 6.95 2.99
CA THR A 37 0.32 5.96 2.48
C THR A 37 0.87 6.58 1.21
N THR A 38 1.81 7.52 1.38
CA THR A 38 2.67 8.00 0.32
C THR A 38 3.36 6.77 -0.22
N LEU A 39 2.82 6.22 -1.30
CA LEU A 39 3.41 5.09 -1.99
C LEU A 39 4.80 5.55 -2.39
N GLN A 40 5.82 5.08 -1.67
CA GLN A 40 7.19 5.41 -2.03
C GLN A 40 7.42 4.96 -3.47
N PRO A 41 8.07 5.78 -4.31
CA PRO A 41 8.36 5.39 -5.68
C PRO A 41 9.06 4.03 -5.71
N LEU A 42 8.55 3.14 -6.56
CA LEU A 42 9.18 1.85 -6.80
C LEU A 42 10.56 2.07 -7.41
N GLU A 43 11.57 1.45 -6.81
CA GLU A 43 12.94 1.49 -7.26
C GLU A 43 13.38 0.12 -7.75
N PHE A 44 13.75 0.01 -9.03
CA PHE A 44 14.13 -1.25 -9.64
C PHE A 44 15.20 -2.02 -8.84
N ASN A 45 16.25 -1.34 -8.37
CA ASN A 45 17.34 -2.01 -7.66
C ASN A 45 16.97 -2.49 -6.25
N ARG A 46 16.05 -1.78 -5.57
CA ARG A 46 15.62 -2.11 -4.21
C ARG A 46 14.49 -3.13 -4.23
N ASP A 47 13.52 -2.94 -5.11
CA ASP A 47 12.23 -3.60 -5.03
C ASP A 47 12.10 -4.76 -6.05
N ILE A 48 12.70 -4.64 -7.25
CA ILE A 48 12.48 -5.60 -8.36
C ILE A 48 13.67 -6.53 -8.60
N ARG A 49 14.89 -5.99 -8.63
CA ARG A 49 16.11 -6.73 -8.95
C ARG A 49 16.36 -7.91 -8.00
N PRO A 50 16.13 -7.82 -6.67
CA PRO A 50 16.29 -8.98 -5.79
C PRO A 50 15.36 -10.15 -6.16
N ILE A 51 14.13 -9.85 -6.57
CA ILE A 51 13.14 -10.86 -6.99
C ILE A 51 13.62 -11.56 -8.26
N LEU A 52 14.04 -10.80 -9.28
CA LEU A 52 14.55 -11.36 -10.53
C LEU A 52 15.86 -12.13 -10.32
N ALA A 53 16.72 -11.69 -9.39
CA ALA A 53 17.94 -12.39 -9.06
C ALA A 53 17.68 -13.76 -8.43
N GLU A 54 16.69 -13.84 -7.55
CA GLU A 54 16.32 -15.09 -6.88
C GLU A 54 15.58 -16.07 -7.82
N LYS A 55 14.68 -15.56 -8.65
CA LYS A 55 13.74 -16.40 -9.42
C LYS A 55 14.09 -16.60 -10.88
N CYS A 56 14.84 -15.68 -11.50
CA CYS A 56 14.96 -15.63 -12.95
C CYS A 56 16.41 -15.64 -13.46
N PHE A 57 17.34 -14.95 -12.80
CA PHE A 57 18.71 -14.76 -13.31
C PHE A 57 19.55 -16.04 -13.32
N TYR A 58 19.14 -17.10 -12.62
CA TYR A 58 19.81 -18.39 -12.71
C TYR A 58 19.82 -18.91 -14.16
N CYS A 59 18.66 -18.87 -14.83
CA CYS A 59 18.51 -19.32 -16.23
C CYS A 59 18.53 -18.16 -17.25
N HIS A 60 18.20 -16.93 -16.86
CA HIS A 60 18.09 -15.78 -17.77
C HIS A 60 18.96 -14.59 -17.34
N GLY A 61 20.13 -14.89 -16.76
CA GLY A 61 21.07 -13.90 -16.26
C GLY A 61 22.41 -13.88 -17.02
N PRO A 62 23.47 -13.36 -16.38
CA PRO A 62 24.73 -13.07 -17.05
C PRO A 62 25.53 -14.31 -17.44
N ASP A 63 25.35 -15.45 -16.78
CA ASP A 63 26.11 -16.67 -17.09
C ASP A 63 25.66 -17.29 -18.43
N PRO A 64 26.51 -17.27 -19.48
CA PRO A 64 26.14 -17.84 -20.77
C PRO A 64 25.96 -19.37 -20.75
N ASN A 65 26.56 -20.07 -19.79
CA ASN A 65 26.49 -21.54 -19.73
C ASN A 65 25.18 -22.05 -19.12
N LYS A 66 24.45 -21.17 -18.43
CA LYS A 66 23.14 -21.46 -17.84
C LYS A 66 22.00 -20.74 -18.57
N ARG A 67 22.35 -19.96 -19.60
CA ARG A 67 21.40 -19.09 -20.26
C ARG A 67 20.45 -19.86 -21.16
N GLU A 68 19.18 -19.74 -20.87
CA GLU A 68 18.10 -20.31 -21.65
C GLU A 68 17.48 -19.26 -22.58
N ALA A 69 17.03 -19.71 -23.76
CA ALA A 69 16.35 -18.90 -24.78
C ALA A 69 17.11 -17.62 -25.22
N ASP A 70 18.42 -17.57 -24.99
CA ASP A 70 19.28 -16.38 -25.16
C ASP A 70 18.72 -15.09 -24.51
N LEU A 71 17.86 -15.26 -23.50
CA LEU A 71 17.17 -14.16 -22.84
C LEU A 71 18.01 -13.61 -21.68
N ARG A 72 18.10 -12.28 -21.59
CA ARG A 72 18.79 -11.56 -20.51
C ARG A 72 17.83 -10.63 -19.78
N LEU A 73 17.38 -11.07 -18.61
CA LEU A 73 16.54 -10.24 -17.73
C LEU A 73 17.35 -9.29 -16.85
N ASP A 74 18.66 -9.54 -16.71
CA ASP A 74 19.57 -8.67 -15.94
C ASP A 74 20.00 -7.41 -16.73
N GLN A 75 19.75 -7.38 -18.04
CA GLN A 75 20.04 -6.25 -18.92
C GLN A 75 18.74 -5.64 -19.44
N ARG A 76 18.51 -4.37 -19.09
CA ARG A 76 17.29 -3.64 -19.45
C ARG A 76 17.01 -3.70 -20.96
N GLN A 77 17.99 -3.38 -21.80
CA GLN A 77 17.77 -3.31 -23.25
C GLN A 77 17.38 -4.66 -23.82
N SER A 78 18.08 -5.74 -23.43
CA SER A 78 17.76 -7.09 -23.91
C SER A 78 16.40 -7.58 -23.43
N ALA A 79 15.99 -7.25 -22.20
CA ALA A 79 14.66 -7.58 -21.69
C ALA A 79 13.54 -6.84 -22.44
N LEU A 80 13.78 -5.59 -22.85
CA LEU A 80 12.86 -4.80 -23.67
C LEU A 80 12.78 -5.33 -25.11
N ASP A 81 13.94 -5.57 -25.74
CA ASP A 81 14.01 -6.06 -27.12
C ASP A 81 13.35 -7.43 -27.29
N ALA A 82 13.42 -8.26 -26.25
CA ALA A 82 12.74 -9.56 -26.20
C ALA A 82 11.24 -9.47 -25.86
N GLY A 83 10.70 -8.27 -25.58
CA GLY A 83 9.32 -8.08 -25.11
C GLY A 83 9.03 -8.71 -23.75
N ALA A 84 10.07 -9.12 -23.02
CA ALA A 84 9.90 -9.79 -21.73
C ALA A 84 9.37 -8.81 -20.68
N ILE A 85 9.83 -7.55 -20.72
CA ILE A 85 9.36 -6.47 -19.88
C ILE A 85 8.95 -5.32 -20.80
N ASP A 86 7.65 -5.03 -20.86
CA ASP A 86 7.07 -3.91 -21.61
C ASP A 86 5.95 -3.26 -20.77
N PRO A 87 5.93 -1.92 -20.64
CA PRO A 87 4.89 -1.22 -19.88
C PRO A 87 3.45 -1.44 -20.39
N SER A 88 3.28 -1.78 -21.66
CA SER A 88 2.00 -2.03 -22.32
C SER A 88 1.66 -3.52 -22.42
N GLU A 89 2.62 -4.39 -22.71
CA GLU A 89 2.38 -5.82 -22.97
C GLU A 89 3.56 -6.69 -22.49
N SER A 90 3.67 -6.94 -21.19
CA SER A 90 4.77 -7.72 -20.61
C SER A 90 4.54 -9.24 -20.74
N LEU A 91 5.31 -9.93 -21.60
CA LEU A 91 5.26 -11.40 -21.73
C LEU A 91 5.59 -12.13 -20.43
N ILE A 92 6.39 -11.52 -19.54
CA ILE A 92 6.70 -12.13 -18.24
C ILE A 92 5.46 -12.21 -17.34
N LEU A 93 4.54 -11.25 -17.44
CA LEU A 93 3.30 -11.27 -16.65
C LEU A 93 2.38 -12.40 -17.12
N GLU A 94 2.24 -12.58 -18.43
CA GLU A 94 1.51 -13.72 -19.00
C GLU A 94 2.06 -15.06 -18.49
N ARG A 95 3.39 -15.21 -18.44
CA ARG A 95 4.03 -16.45 -17.98
C ARG A 95 3.89 -16.67 -16.48
N ILE A 96 3.99 -15.62 -15.66
CA ILE A 96 3.80 -15.72 -14.20
C ILE A 96 2.35 -16.08 -13.84
N ASP A 97 1.37 -15.55 -14.59
CA ASP A 97 -0.05 -15.79 -14.34
C ASP A 97 -0.57 -17.08 -15.00
N SER A 98 0.19 -17.67 -15.94
CA SER A 98 -0.19 -18.93 -16.57
C SER A 98 -0.18 -20.08 -15.55
N SER A 99 -1.33 -20.72 -15.34
CA SER A 99 -1.55 -21.73 -14.29
C SER A 99 -0.92 -23.09 -14.57
N ASN A 100 0.05 -23.18 -15.48
CA ASN A 100 0.69 -24.43 -15.86
C ASN A 100 2.12 -24.43 -15.33
N SER A 101 2.30 -25.14 -14.21
CA SER A 101 3.56 -25.54 -13.61
C SER A 101 4.39 -26.42 -14.55
#